data_AF-A0A2D4HY06-F1
#
_entry.id   AF-A0A2D4HY06-F1
#
_cell.length_a   1.000
_cell.length_b   1.000
_cell.length_c   1.000
_cell.angle_alpha   90.00
_cell.angle_beta   90.00
_cell.angle_gamma   90.00
#
_symmetry.space_group_name_H-M   'P 1'
#
loop_
_entity.id
_entity.type
_entity.pdbx_description
1 polymer ?
#
loop_
_entity_poly.entity_id
_entity_poly.type
_entity_poly.pdbx_seq_one_letter_code
_entity_poly.pdbx_strand_id
1 'polypeptide(L)'
;MFILLRLAEDVVTFQTLPAQRRRDIQQTLSQNMEKIFSFLLNTLQQNVNKYRCAKIDAAQESKAQANCRVGIAALNTLAGYIDWVAMNHITADNCKLLEMLCLLLNEPELQIGAAECLLIVVSRKGKLDDRKPLMVLFGDVAMHYILSAAQTADGEGLVEKQYVFLKRLCQVLCSLGSQLCALVGPDSDVEIPVNLGKYLESFLAFTTHPSQFLRSSTQITWGALFRHEVLSRDPVLLAIIPNYLRACMTNLVKLGFPSKTDCPSCEYSRFDFDSDEDFNCFFNSFRAQQGDVIRMACRLDPHTGFQMAGEWLKYQLSLPLDTRTANSKTNERPYSIFSPSCIGMHWDAMTFFLESIVSPMFRTLDKEKIPVSQGIELLQLVLGFETKDPLILSCILSNVSALFPFVTYRPEYLPEVIVKLFASVTFEVVEESKAPRTRAVKNVRRHACSSIIKMCRDYPQLVLVFNCILFSLKQFFLT
;
A
#
# COMPACT_ATOMS: atom_id res chain seq x y z
N MET A 1 -22.12 -22.22 23.46
CA MET A 1 -21.62 -21.37 22.36
C MET A 1 -22.77 -20.73 21.60
N PHE A 2 -23.49 -21.44 20.73
CA PHE A 2 -24.59 -20.88 19.93
C PHE A 2 -25.61 -20.03 20.70
N ILE A 3 -26.09 -20.49 21.87
CA ILE A 3 -27.03 -19.73 22.69
C ILE A 3 -26.43 -18.40 23.18
N LEU A 4 -25.18 -18.42 23.64
CA LEU A 4 -24.49 -17.22 24.14
C LEU A 4 -24.22 -16.22 23.02
N LEU A 5 -23.80 -16.69 21.85
CA LEU A 5 -23.60 -15.85 20.67
C LEU A 5 -24.92 -15.19 20.27
N ARG A 6 -25.98 -15.99 20.11
CA ARG A 6 -27.27 -15.48 19.69
C ARG A 6 -27.87 -14.49 20.69
N LEU A 7 -27.69 -14.75 21.99
CA LEU A 7 -28.10 -13.83 23.03
C LEU A 7 -27.39 -12.47 22.92
N ALA A 8 -26.07 -12.47 22.72
CA ALA A 8 -25.31 -11.22 22.57
C ALA A 8 -25.76 -10.45 21.32
N GLU A 9 -25.94 -11.12 20.19
CA GLU A 9 -26.43 -10.54 18.95
C GLU A 9 -27.81 -9.88 19.13
N ASP A 10 -28.78 -10.61 19.70
CA ASP A 10 -30.16 -10.12 19.85
C ASP A 10 -30.25 -8.97 20.86
N VAL A 11 -29.42 -8.97 21.91
CA VAL A 11 -29.45 -7.94 22.97
C VAL A 11 -28.66 -6.69 22.58
N VAL A 12 -27.46 -6.84 22.02
CA VAL A 12 -26.50 -5.74 21.80
C VAL A 12 -26.59 -5.21 20.37
N THR A 13 -26.49 -6.10 19.38
CA THR A 13 -26.36 -5.73 17.97
C THR A 13 -27.71 -5.42 17.33
N PHE A 14 -28.63 -6.39 17.36
CA PHE A 14 -29.93 -6.29 16.68
C PHE A 14 -31.00 -5.62 17.55
N GLN A 15 -30.82 -5.65 18.88
CA GLN A 15 -31.73 -5.01 19.84
C GLN A 15 -33.20 -5.44 19.65
N THR A 16 -33.43 -6.72 19.39
CA THR A 16 -34.75 -7.29 19.04
C THR A 16 -35.71 -7.40 20.22
N LEU A 17 -35.25 -7.11 21.44
CA LEU A 17 -36.02 -7.18 22.68
C LEU A 17 -36.58 -5.81 23.10
N PRO A 18 -37.69 -5.78 23.86
CA PRO A 18 -38.21 -4.54 24.44
C PRO A 18 -37.15 -3.80 25.27
N ALA A 19 -37.10 -2.47 25.13
CA ALA A 19 -36.01 -1.65 25.66
C ALA A 19 -35.74 -1.83 27.17
N GLN A 20 -36.78 -2.01 27.99
CA GLN A 20 -36.61 -2.28 29.42
C GLN A 20 -35.93 -3.62 29.66
N ARG A 21 -36.49 -4.70 29.11
CA ARG A 21 -35.94 -6.06 29.25
C ARG A 21 -34.51 -6.16 28.69
N ARG A 22 -34.24 -5.47 27.58
CA ARG A 22 -32.90 -5.38 26.99
C ARG A 22 -31.90 -4.75 27.97
N ARG A 23 -32.26 -3.63 28.61
CA ARG A 23 -31.39 -2.97 29.62
C ARG A 23 -31.13 -3.89 30.80
N ASP A 24 -32.16 -4.57 31.31
CA ASP A 24 -32.02 -5.50 32.44
C ASP A 24 -31.07 -6.66 32.09
N ILE A 25 -31.22 -7.23 30.89
CA ILE A 25 -30.32 -8.29 30.40
C ILE A 25 -28.90 -7.77 30.21
N GLN A 26 -28.72 -6.60 29.60
CA GLN A 26 -27.40 -6.02 29.37
C GLN A 26 -26.67 -5.68 30.69
N GLN A 27 -27.40 -5.19 31.69
CA GLN A 27 -26.86 -4.96 33.03
C GLN A 27 -26.44 -6.29 33.69
N THR A 28 -27.29 -7.32 33.59
CA THR A 28 -26.99 -8.65 34.13
C THR A 28 -25.80 -9.30 33.44
N LEU A 29 -25.68 -9.16 32.11
CA LEU A 29 -24.52 -9.61 31.35
C LEU A 29 -23.26 -8.91 31.84
N SER A 30 -23.29 -7.59 31.96
CA SER A 30 -22.15 -6.79 32.43
C SER A 30 -21.69 -7.21 33.83
N GLN A 31 -22.62 -7.45 34.75
CA GLN A 31 -22.33 -7.91 36.12
C GLN A 31 -21.70 -9.31 36.17
N ASN A 32 -22.03 -10.18 35.20
CA ASN A 32 -21.53 -11.56 35.15
C ASN A 32 -20.46 -11.76 34.06
N MET A 33 -19.96 -10.68 33.46
CA MET A 33 -19.16 -10.75 32.25
C MET A 33 -17.84 -11.47 32.48
N GLU A 34 -17.20 -11.27 33.64
CA GLU A 34 -15.99 -11.97 34.02
C GLU A 34 -16.18 -13.50 33.99
N LYS A 35 -17.29 -14.00 34.55
CA LYS A 35 -17.62 -15.43 34.56
C LYS A 35 -17.92 -15.95 33.16
N ILE A 36 -18.70 -15.21 32.39
CA ILE A 36 -19.06 -15.58 31.01
C ILE A 36 -17.80 -15.64 30.14
N PHE A 37 -16.97 -14.60 30.20
CA PHE A 37 -15.76 -14.50 29.40
C PHE A 37 -14.73 -15.57 29.79
N SER A 38 -14.53 -15.80 31.09
CA SER A 38 -13.69 -16.89 31.59
C SER A 38 -14.19 -18.25 31.13
N PHE A 39 -15.51 -18.48 31.13
CA PHE A 39 -16.11 -19.71 30.60
C PHE A 39 -15.82 -19.89 29.10
N LEU A 40 -15.97 -18.83 28.29
CA LEU A 40 -15.70 -18.87 26.86
C LEU A 40 -14.22 -19.20 26.59
N LEU A 41 -13.30 -18.50 27.27
CA LEU A 41 -11.86 -18.70 27.10
C LEU A 41 -11.41 -20.08 27.58
N ASN A 42 -11.87 -20.54 28.75
CA ASN A 42 -11.53 -21.87 29.25
C ASN A 42 -12.08 -22.98 28.35
N THR A 43 -13.29 -22.81 27.80
CA THR A 43 -13.86 -23.78 26.87
C THR A 43 -13.04 -23.85 25.58
N LEU A 44 -12.62 -22.70 25.04
CA LEU A 44 -11.73 -22.65 23.88
C LEU A 44 -10.42 -23.39 24.20
N GLN A 45 -9.76 -23.05 25.32
CA GLN A 45 -8.49 -23.65 25.74
C GLN A 45 -8.56 -25.17 25.89
N GLN A 46 -9.55 -25.67 26.60
CA GLN A 46 -9.70 -27.10 26.83
C GLN A 46 -9.94 -27.88 25.55
N ASN A 47 -10.79 -27.38 24.64
CA ASN A 47 -11.12 -28.09 23.40
C ASN A 47 -9.97 -28.00 22.39
N VAL A 48 -9.25 -26.89 22.32
CA VAL A 48 -8.02 -26.77 21.50
C VAL A 48 -6.96 -27.77 21.96
N ASN A 49 -6.73 -27.90 23.27
CA ASN A 49 -5.77 -28.86 23.81
C ASN A 49 -6.17 -30.30 23.47
N LYS A 50 -7.46 -30.65 23.64
CA LYS A 50 -7.98 -31.97 23.26
C LYS A 50 -7.87 -32.24 21.76
N TYR A 51 -8.13 -31.23 20.93
CA TYR A 51 -7.96 -31.31 19.47
C TYR A 51 -6.51 -31.62 19.11
N ARG A 52 -5.54 -30.88 19.65
CA ARG A 52 -4.11 -31.08 19.40
C ARG A 52 -3.64 -32.48 19.80
N CYS A 53 -4.07 -32.98 20.95
CA CYS A 53 -3.73 -34.35 21.38
C CYS A 53 -4.34 -35.42 20.46
N ALA A 54 -5.61 -35.27 20.08
CA ALA A 54 -6.32 -36.24 19.25
C ALA A 54 -5.84 -36.21 17.77
N LYS A 55 -5.35 -35.06 17.28
CA LYS A 55 -4.86 -34.88 15.90
C LYS A 55 -3.66 -35.77 15.56
N ILE A 56 -2.87 -36.17 16.55
CA ILE A 56 -1.68 -37.02 16.35
C ILE A 56 -2.07 -38.48 16.07
N ASP A 57 -3.23 -38.92 16.55
CA ASP A 57 -3.69 -40.30 16.44
C ASP A 57 -4.79 -40.44 15.37
N ALA A 58 -4.46 -41.09 14.25
CA ALA A 58 -5.40 -41.31 13.16
C ALA A 58 -6.67 -42.09 13.60
N ALA A 59 -6.59 -42.91 14.65
CA ALA A 59 -7.75 -43.62 15.19
C ALA A 59 -8.74 -42.68 15.92
N GLN A 60 -8.36 -41.45 16.21
CA GLN A 60 -9.15 -40.46 16.96
C GLN A 60 -9.62 -39.27 16.11
N GLU A 61 -9.61 -39.40 14.79
CA GLU A 61 -10.01 -38.33 13.87
C GLU A 61 -11.41 -37.75 14.21
N SER A 62 -12.39 -38.59 14.53
CA SER A 62 -13.74 -38.14 14.91
C SER A 62 -13.75 -37.28 16.18
N LYS A 63 -12.91 -37.62 17.17
CA LYS A 63 -12.74 -36.82 18.40
C LYS A 63 -11.99 -35.52 18.09
N ALA A 64 -10.97 -35.56 17.24
CA ALA A 64 -10.26 -34.37 16.81
C ALA A 64 -11.23 -33.39 16.12
N GLN A 65 -12.03 -33.88 15.17
CA GLN A 65 -13.02 -33.07 14.46
C GLN A 65 -14.09 -32.49 15.40
N ALA A 66 -14.59 -33.28 16.36
CA ALA A 66 -15.55 -32.81 17.34
C ALA A 66 -14.99 -31.66 18.21
N ASN A 67 -13.78 -31.82 18.76
CA ASN A 67 -13.14 -30.78 19.56
C ASN A 67 -12.81 -29.52 18.72
N CYS A 68 -12.40 -29.71 17.46
CA CYS A 68 -12.17 -28.62 16.51
C CYS A 68 -13.43 -27.79 16.28
N ARG A 69 -14.58 -28.44 16.02
CA ARG A 69 -15.87 -27.75 15.84
C ARG A 69 -16.29 -26.96 17.07
N VAL A 70 -16.01 -27.46 18.28
CA VAL A 70 -16.24 -26.70 19.52
C VAL A 70 -15.33 -25.49 19.60
N GLY A 71 -14.05 -25.62 19.21
CA GLY A 71 -13.10 -24.51 19.08
C GLY A 71 -13.59 -23.41 18.14
N ILE A 72 -14.06 -23.79 16.94
CA ILE A 72 -14.64 -22.86 15.96
C ILE A 72 -15.86 -22.14 16.56
N ALA A 73 -16.80 -22.88 17.15
CA ALA A 73 -17.99 -22.29 17.76
C ALA A 73 -17.64 -21.36 18.94
N ALA A 74 -16.58 -21.67 19.70
CA ALA A 74 -16.10 -20.82 20.79
C ALA A 74 -15.45 -19.52 20.26
N LEU A 75 -14.62 -19.60 19.21
CA LEU A 75 -14.05 -18.42 18.53
C LEU A 75 -15.14 -17.51 17.97
N ASN A 76 -16.13 -18.06 17.26
CA ASN A 76 -17.26 -17.29 16.73
C ASN A 76 -18.07 -16.64 17.85
N THR A 77 -18.26 -17.34 18.97
CA THR A 77 -18.93 -16.77 20.14
C THR A 77 -18.10 -15.65 20.76
N LEU A 78 -16.79 -15.83 20.92
CA LEU A 78 -15.88 -14.80 21.42
C LEU A 78 -15.90 -13.55 20.54
N ALA A 79 -15.87 -13.70 19.21
CA ALA A 79 -15.98 -12.58 18.27
C ALA A 79 -17.24 -11.73 18.52
N GLY A 80 -18.38 -12.37 18.82
CA GLY A 80 -19.64 -11.69 19.16
C GLY A 80 -19.67 -10.97 20.52
N TYR A 81 -18.69 -11.20 21.40
CA TYR A 81 -18.57 -10.53 22.70
C TYR A 81 -17.44 -9.49 22.71
N ILE A 82 -16.29 -9.83 22.13
CA ILE A 82 -15.05 -9.04 22.21
C ILE A 82 -15.23 -7.58 21.76
N ASP A 83 -16.14 -7.30 20.81
CA ASP A 83 -16.36 -5.95 20.29
C ASP A 83 -16.87 -4.96 21.35
N TRP A 84 -17.74 -5.41 22.27
CA TRP A 84 -18.50 -4.52 23.15
C TRP A 84 -18.26 -4.74 24.65
N VAL A 85 -17.67 -5.88 25.06
CA VAL A 85 -17.32 -6.10 26.48
C VAL A 85 -16.30 -5.10 26.98
N ALA A 86 -16.21 -4.86 28.28
CA ALA A 86 -15.17 -3.98 28.83
C ALA A 86 -13.76 -4.55 28.55
N MET A 87 -12.80 -3.66 28.26
CA MET A 87 -11.45 -4.04 27.81
C MET A 87 -10.67 -4.83 28.87
N ASN A 88 -10.95 -4.57 30.14
CA ASN A 88 -10.41 -5.32 31.28
C ASN A 88 -10.62 -6.83 31.18
N HIS A 89 -11.70 -7.31 30.54
CA HIS A 89 -11.94 -8.75 30.34
C HIS A 89 -11.06 -9.33 29.23
N ILE A 90 -10.71 -8.53 28.23
CA ILE A 90 -9.80 -8.94 27.13
C ILE A 90 -8.37 -8.99 27.64
N THR A 91 -7.99 -8.02 28.47
CA THR A 91 -6.64 -7.89 29.03
C THR A 91 -6.46 -8.60 30.37
N ALA A 92 -7.48 -9.32 30.84
CA ALA A 92 -7.43 -10.13 32.06
C ALA A 92 -6.35 -11.24 31.95
N ASP A 93 -5.88 -11.72 33.09
CA ASP A 93 -4.87 -12.78 33.21
C ASP A 93 -3.65 -12.52 32.33
N ASN A 94 -3.12 -11.29 32.37
CA ASN A 94 -1.99 -10.84 31.54
C ASN A 94 -2.23 -11.06 30.03
N CYS A 95 -3.40 -10.68 29.53
CA CYS A 95 -3.75 -10.81 28.11
C CYS A 95 -3.73 -12.25 27.58
N LYS A 96 -4.01 -13.25 28.42
CA LYS A 96 -4.05 -14.68 28.04
C LYS A 96 -4.91 -14.98 26.80
N LEU A 97 -6.00 -14.23 26.60
CA LEU A 97 -6.80 -14.33 25.37
C LEU A 97 -5.94 -14.05 24.13
N LEU A 98 -5.15 -12.98 24.13
CA LEU A 98 -4.35 -12.57 22.98
C LEU A 98 -3.27 -13.59 22.67
N GLU A 99 -2.59 -14.09 23.70
CA GLU A 99 -1.61 -15.18 23.56
C GLU A 99 -2.25 -16.42 22.93
N MET A 100 -3.44 -16.80 23.42
CA MET A 100 -4.17 -17.95 22.89
C MET A 100 -4.56 -17.74 21.43
N LEU A 101 -5.04 -16.55 21.05
CA LEU A 101 -5.40 -16.26 19.67
C LEU A 101 -4.17 -16.28 18.76
N CYS A 102 -3.03 -15.73 19.19
CA CYS A 102 -1.77 -15.80 18.44
C CYS A 102 -1.32 -17.26 18.23
N LEU A 103 -1.39 -18.10 19.27
CA LEU A 103 -1.10 -19.54 19.17
C LEU A 103 -1.98 -20.26 18.14
N LEU A 104 -3.23 -19.83 18.01
CA LEU A 104 -4.21 -20.43 17.08
C LEU A 104 -4.02 -19.97 15.63
N LEU A 105 -3.24 -18.92 15.36
CA LEU A 105 -2.92 -18.50 13.99
C LEU A 105 -2.16 -19.58 13.20
N ASN A 106 -1.49 -20.51 13.87
CA ASN A 106 -0.75 -21.61 13.24
C ASN A 106 -1.54 -22.93 13.21
N GLU A 107 -2.84 -22.91 13.53
CA GLU A 107 -3.73 -24.06 13.37
C GLU A 107 -4.67 -23.83 12.17
N PRO A 108 -4.49 -24.53 11.03
CA PRO A 108 -5.21 -24.24 9.78
C PRO A 108 -6.75 -24.25 9.90
N GLU A 109 -7.30 -25.07 10.79
CA GLU A 109 -8.75 -25.16 11.02
C GLU A 109 -9.31 -24.05 11.92
N LEU A 110 -8.46 -23.33 12.65
CA LEU A 110 -8.87 -22.32 13.65
C LEU A 110 -8.32 -20.92 13.35
N GLN A 111 -7.33 -20.80 12.46
CA GLN A 111 -6.57 -19.58 12.21
C GLN A 111 -7.44 -18.39 11.77
N ILE A 112 -8.48 -18.62 10.95
CA ILE A 112 -9.38 -17.55 10.49
C ILE A 112 -10.16 -16.96 11.66
N GLY A 113 -10.82 -17.81 12.45
CA GLY A 113 -11.59 -17.35 13.62
C GLY A 113 -10.72 -16.67 14.67
N ALA A 114 -9.47 -17.13 14.83
CA ALA A 114 -8.50 -16.49 15.71
C ALA A 114 -8.06 -15.11 15.19
N ALA A 115 -7.76 -14.99 13.89
CA ALA A 115 -7.41 -13.72 13.27
C ALA A 115 -8.58 -12.73 13.28
N GLU A 116 -9.83 -13.21 13.12
CA GLU A 116 -11.03 -12.38 13.25
C GLU A 116 -11.19 -11.84 14.67
N CYS A 117 -11.05 -12.68 15.69
CA CYS A 117 -11.07 -12.24 17.08
C CYS A 117 -9.97 -11.20 17.35
N LEU A 118 -8.73 -11.45 16.92
CA LEU A 118 -7.62 -10.51 17.05
C LEU A 118 -7.93 -9.19 16.36
N LEU A 119 -8.45 -9.23 15.13
CA LEU A 119 -8.78 -8.03 14.37
C LEU A 119 -9.82 -7.19 15.11
N ILE A 120 -10.86 -7.81 15.65
CA ILE A 120 -11.88 -7.10 16.43
C ILE A 120 -11.20 -6.43 17.62
N VAL A 121 -10.39 -7.16 18.42
CA VAL A 121 -9.65 -6.59 19.56
C VAL A 121 -8.82 -5.37 19.17
N VAL A 122 -7.92 -5.52 18.19
CA VAL A 122 -6.98 -4.44 17.84
C VAL A 122 -7.64 -3.30 17.08
N SER A 123 -8.85 -3.49 16.57
CA SER A 123 -9.63 -2.43 15.91
C SER A 123 -10.50 -1.64 16.90
N ARG A 124 -10.55 -2.04 18.18
CA ARG A 124 -11.35 -1.36 19.19
C ARG A 124 -10.89 0.07 19.42
N LYS A 125 -11.88 0.96 19.44
CA LYS A 125 -11.74 2.34 19.88
C LYS A 125 -12.17 2.45 21.34
N GLY A 126 -11.71 3.51 22.01
CA GLY A 126 -12.00 3.74 23.43
C GLY A 126 -10.91 4.55 24.11
N LYS A 127 -10.92 4.54 25.45
CA LYS A 127 -9.89 5.20 26.26
C LYS A 127 -8.52 4.66 25.88
N LEU A 128 -7.52 5.55 25.77
CA LEU A 128 -6.15 5.17 25.41
C LEU A 128 -5.51 4.28 26.50
N ASP A 129 -5.71 4.61 27.77
CA ASP A 129 -5.17 3.85 28.91
C ASP A 129 -5.54 2.37 28.86
N ASP A 130 -6.80 2.06 28.56
CA ASP A 130 -7.28 0.67 28.51
C ASP A 130 -6.70 -0.12 27.34
N ARG A 131 -6.18 0.56 26.32
CA ARG A 131 -5.60 -0.04 25.10
C ARG A 131 -4.11 -0.29 25.20
N LYS A 132 -3.41 0.28 26.19
CA LYS A 132 -1.98 0.07 26.43
C LYS A 132 -1.57 -1.41 26.48
N PRO A 133 -2.33 -2.31 27.13
CA PRO A 133 -1.97 -3.73 27.17
C PRO A 133 -1.94 -4.41 25.80
N LEU A 134 -2.58 -3.85 24.76
CA LEU A 134 -2.51 -4.40 23.40
C LEU A 134 -1.09 -4.38 22.82
N MET A 135 -0.19 -3.58 23.39
CA MET A 135 1.22 -3.56 23.00
C MET A 135 1.95 -4.89 23.28
N VAL A 136 1.35 -5.80 24.08
CA VAL A 136 1.84 -7.18 24.24
C VAL A 136 1.95 -7.94 22.92
N LEU A 137 1.14 -7.56 21.91
CA LEU A 137 1.20 -8.16 20.57
C LEU A 137 2.50 -7.86 19.83
N PHE A 138 3.26 -6.85 20.25
CA PHE A 138 4.64 -6.60 19.79
C PHE A 138 5.69 -7.42 20.56
N GLY A 139 5.31 -8.22 21.55
CA GLY A 139 6.22 -9.15 22.22
C GLY A 139 6.73 -10.25 21.29
N ASP A 140 7.88 -10.84 21.63
CA ASP A 140 8.54 -11.84 20.78
C ASP A 140 7.64 -13.03 20.43
N VAL A 141 6.88 -13.53 21.41
CA VAL A 141 6.00 -14.71 21.24
C VAL A 141 4.87 -14.40 20.26
N ALA A 142 4.16 -13.29 20.45
CA ALA A 142 3.04 -12.90 19.60
C ALA A 142 3.51 -12.62 18.17
N MET A 143 4.59 -11.84 18.02
CA MET A 143 5.11 -11.47 16.71
C MET A 143 5.66 -12.69 15.96
N HIS A 144 6.30 -13.64 16.66
CA HIS A 144 6.74 -14.90 16.08
C HIS A 144 5.57 -15.70 15.48
N TYR A 145 4.47 -15.86 16.21
CA TYR A 145 3.30 -16.60 15.69
C TYR A 145 2.62 -15.90 14.52
N ILE A 146 2.50 -14.57 14.57
CA ILE A 146 1.94 -13.77 13.47
C ILE A 146 2.80 -13.91 12.22
N LEU A 147 4.12 -13.78 12.35
CA LEU A 147 5.09 -13.94 11.26
C LEU A 147 5.04 -15.35 10.65
N SER A 148 5.13 -16.37 11.48
CA SER A 148 5.08 -17.79 11.06
C SER A 148 3.81 -18.09 10.27
N ALA A 149 2.66 -17.60 10.76
CA ALA A 149 1.38 -17.82 10.10
C ALA A 149 1.28 -17.09 8.76
N ALA A 150 1.79 -15.85 8.66
CA ALA A 150 1.84 -15.10 7.40
C ALA A 150 2.71 -15.82 6.36
N GLN A 151 3.91 -16.26 6.74
CA GLN A 151 4.84 -16.96 5.84
C GLN A 151 4.27 -18.29 5.36
N THR A 152 3.63 -19.05 6.25
CA THR A 152 3.01 -20.34 5.90
C THR A 152 1.87 -20.16 4.90
N ALA A 153 1.01 -19.17 5.13
CA ALA A 153 -0.14 -18.92 4.26
C ALA A 153 0.24 -18.34 2.88
N ASP A 154 1.39 -17.66 2.77
CA ASP A 154 1.94 -17.16 1.51
C ASP A 154 2.60 -18.28 0.67
N GLY A 155 3.27 -19.24 1.35
CA GLY A 155 4.04 -20.30 0.69
C GLY A 155 3.24 -21.36 -0.09
N GLU A 156 1.93 -21.48 0.14
CA GLU A 156 1.07 -22.49 -0.49
C GLU A 156 0.49 -22.06 -1.86
N GLY A 157 0.83 -20.85 -2.35
CA GLY A 157 0.23 -20.27 -3.55
C GLY A 157 -1.20 -19.78 -3.31
N LEU A 158 -1.96 -19.48 -4.37
CA LEU A 158 -3.32 -18.97 -4.24
C LEU A 158 -4.30 -20.11 -3.86
N VAL A 159 -4.43 -20.36 -2.56
CA VAL A 159 -5.51 -21.16 -1.97
C VAL A 159 -6.51 -20.22 -1.30
N GLU A 160 -7.80 -20.32 -1.66
CA GLU A 160 -8.86 -19.40 -1.21
C GLU A 160 -8.86 -19.17 0.32
N LYS A 161 -8.87 -20.25 1.11
CA LYS A 161 -8.90 -20.20 2.57
C LYS A 161 -7.66 -19.47 3.14
N GLN A 162 -6.49 -19.70 2.56
CA GLN A 162 -5.21 -19.14 2.99
C GLN A 162 -5.11 -17.66 2.58
N TYR A 163 -5.60 -17.32 1.40
CA TYR A 163 -5.64 -15.94 0.95
C TYR A 163 -6.61 -15.08 1.77
N VAL A 164 -7.81 -15.61 2.08
CA VAL A 164 -8.75 -14.96 3.01
C VAL A 164 -8.12 -14.77 4.40
N PHE A 165 -7.39 -15.78 4.89
CA PHE A 165 -6.63 -15.67 6.13
C PHE A 165 -5.55 -14.57 6.06
N LEU A 166 -4.75 -14.51 4.99
CA LEU A 166 -3.74 -13.47 4.79
C LEU A 166 -4.34 -12.07 4.76
N LYS A 167 -5.49 -11.88 4.09
CA LYS A 167 -6.23 -10.60 4.13
C LYS A 167 -6.59 -10.21 5.55
N ARG A 168 -7.09 -11.18 6.34
CA ARG A 168 -7.45 -10.93 7.73
C ARG A 168 -6.23 -10.57 8.57
N LEU A 169 -5.14 -11.29 8.41
CA LEU A 169 -3.90 -11.05 9.15
C LEU A 169 -3.25 -9.70 8.78
N CYS A 170 -3.30 -9.31 7.50
CA CYS A 170 -2.88 -7.98 7.05
C CYS A 170 -3.70 -6.88 7.75
N GLN A 171 -5.02 -7.04 7.84
CA GLN A 171 -5.88 -6.11 8.58
C GLN A 171 -5.52 -6.06 10.08
N VAL A 172 -5.19 -7.20 10.71
CA VAL A 172 -4.72 -7.25 12.11
C VAL A 172 -3.47 -6.37 12.26
N LEU A 173 -2.47 -6.52 11.39
CA LEU A 173 -1.25 -5.72 11.43
C LEU A 173 -1.50 -4.23 11.14
N CYS A 174 -2.43 -3.89 10.25
CA CYS A 174 -2.82 -2.50 9.98
C CYS A 174 -3.48 -1.85 11.20
N SER A 175 -4.44 -2.54 11.82
CA SER A 175 -5.11 -2.06 13.03
C SER A 175 -4.14 -1.99 14.22
N LEU A 176 -3.23 -2.95 14.35
CA LEU A 176 -2.18 -2.92 15.37
C LEU A 176 -1.21 -1.73 15.18
N GLY A 177 -0.81 -1.44 13.94
CA GLY A 177 -0.01 -0.25 13.63
C GLY A 177 -0.75 1.06 13.94
N SER A 178 -2.07 1.08 13.72
CA SER A 178 -2.93 2.21 14.10
C SER A 178 -3.02 2.37 15.62
N GLN A 179 -3.06 1.28 16.39
CA GLN A 179 -2.97 1.33 17.85
C GLN A 179 -1.62 1.89 18.31
N LEU A 180 -0.52 1.43 17.71
CA LEU A 180 0.81 1.93 18.00
C LEU A 180 0.90 3.45 17.77
N CYS A 181 0.45 3.92 16.61
CA CYS A 181 0.44 5.36 16.27
C CYS A 181 -0.48 6.20 17.16
N ALA A 182 -1.47 5.59 17.83
CA ALA A 182 -2.37 6.29 18.74
C ALA A 182 -1.84 6.32 20.18
N LEU A 183 -1.03 5.32 20.56
CA LEU A 183 -0.57 5.11 21.93
C LEU A 183 0.82 5.68 22.18
N VAL A 184 1.73 5.62 21.22
CA VAL A 184 3.06 6.22 21.35
C VAL A 184 2.95 7.73 21.13
N GLY A 185 3.58 8.53 21.98
CA GLY A 185 3.58 9.98 21.87
C GLY A 185 4.57 10.62 22.83
N PRO A 186 4.88 11.92 22.66
CA PRO A 186 5.87 12.61 23.50
C PRO A 186 5.53 12.58 25.00
N ASP A 187 4.23 12.65 25.32
CA ASP A 187 3.70 12.67 26.69
C ASP A 187 3.07 11.32 27.10
N SER A 188 3.33 10.26 26.35
CA SER A 188 2.80 8.92 26.63
C SER A 188 3.79 8.09 27.46
N ASP A 189 3.26 7.29 28.37
CA ASP A 189 3.98 6.23 29.09
C ASP A 189 4.21 4.97 28.24
N VAL A 190 3.70 4.93 27.01
CA VAL A 190 3.93 3.82 26.08
C VAL A 190 5.20 4.09 25.27
N GLU A 191 6.21 3.26 25.52
CA GLU A 191 7.46 3.27 24.77
C GLU A 191 7.30 2.63 23.38
N ILE A 192 8.25 2.93 22.49
CA ILE A 192 8.36 2.28 21.19
C ILE A 192 8.65 0.78 21.42
N PRO A 193 7.88 -0.16 20.84
CA PRO A 193 8.10 -1.58 21.06
C PRO A 193 9.47 -2.06 20.58
N VAL A 194 10.13 -2.91 21.38
CA VAL A 194 11.45 -3.48 21.08
C VAL A 194 11.50 -4.26 19.76
N ASN A 195 10.39 -4.91 19.37
CA ASN A 195 10.27 -5.65 18.12
C ASN A 195 9.63 -4.84 16.99
N LEU A 196 9.71 -3.51 17.03
CA LEU A 196 9.24 -2.66 15.93
C LEU A 196 9.85 -3.09 14.59
N GLY A 197 11.13 -3.47 14.57
CA GLY A 197 11.81 -3.97 13.36
C GLY A 197 11.12 -5.20 12.75
N LYS A 198 10.85 -6.23 13.56
CA LYS A 198 10.13 -7.43 13.11
C LYS A 198 8.74 -7.10 12.59
N TYR A 199 8.03 -6.19 13.26
CA TYR A 199 6.72 -5.71 12.78
C TYR A 199 6.84 -5.04 11.42
N LEU A 200 7.79 -4.11 11.24
CA LEU A 200 7.98 -3.37 9.99
C LEU A 200 8.42 -4.30 8.85
N GLU A 201 9.28 -5.28 9.10
CA GLU A 201 9.65 -6.30 8.11
C GLU A 201 8.44 -7.16 7.70
N SER A 202 7.63 -7.60 8.68
CA SER A 202 6.37 -8.32 8.41
C SER A 202 5.43 -7.47 7.55
N PHE A 203 5.30 -6.19 7.89
CA PHE A 203 4.39 -5.27 7.23
C PHE A 203 4.86 -4.93 5.82
N LEU A 204 6.17 -4.83 5.61
CA LEU A 204 6.79 -4.69 4.31
C LEU A 204 6.53 -5.93 3.44
N ALA A 205 6.55 -7.15 4.00
CA ALA A 205 6.24 -8.37 3.25
C ALA A 205 4.83 -8.30 2.61
N PHE A 206 3.82 -7.82 3.35
CA PHE A 206 2.48 -7.56 2.79
C PHE A 206 2.47 -6.44 1.74
N THR A 207 3.39 -5.48 1.85
CA THR A 207 3.55 -4.38 0.90
C THR A 207 4.23 -4.83 -0.41
N THR A 208 5.01 -5.92 -0.37
CA THR A 208 5.68 -6.51 -1.54
C THR A 208 4.89 -7.67 -2.16
N HIS A 209 3.92 -8.23 -1.43
CA HIS A 209 3.14 -9.40 -1.85
C HIS A 209 2.40 -9.19 -3.19
N PRO A 210 2.24 -10.20 -4.08
CA PRO A 210 1.60 -10.05 -5.39
C PRO A 210 0.18 -9.47 -5.42
N SER A 211 -0.65 -9.77 -4.41
CA SER A 211 -2.02 -9.23 -4.28
C SER A 211 -2.08 -7.70 -4.24
N GLN A 212 -2.85 -7.13 -5.17
CA GLN A 212 -3.11 -5.69 -5.21
C GLN A 212 -3.92 -5.21 -3.98
N PHE A 213 -4.81 -6.06 -3.45
CA PHE A 213 -5.58 -5.76 -2.23
C PHE A 213 -4.66 -5.65 -1.00
N LEU A 214 -3.73 -6.59 -0.83
CA LEU A 214 -2.81 -6.59 0.33
C LEU A 214 -1.88 -5.38 0.29
N ARG A 215 -1.31 -5.08 -0.88
CA ARG A 215 -0.49 -3.86 -1.09
C ARG A 215 -1.26 -2.60 -0.73
N SER A 216 -2.50 -2.49 -1.19
CA SER A 216 -3.36 -1.32 -0.93
C SER A 216 -3.70 -1.16 0.55
N SER A 217 -3.99 -2.28 1.22
CA SER A 217 -4.36 -2.29 2.64
C SER A 217 -3.29 -1.68 3.56
N THR A 218 -2.00 -1.83 3.21
CA THR A 218 -0.89 -1.34 4.05
C THR A 218 -0.66 0.18 3.97
N GLN A 219 -1.17 0.87 2.94
CA GLN A 219 -0.77 2.25 2.64
C GLN A 219 -1.19 3.25 3.74
N ILE A 220 -2.38 3.10 4.32
CA ILE A 220 -2.86 3.99 5.38
C ILE A 220 -1.94 3.94 6.59
N THR A 221 -1.56 2.72 7.00
CA THR A 221 -0.70 2.50 8.17
C THR A 221 0.71 3.01 7.91
N TRP A 222 1.28 2.78 6.72
CA TRP A 222 2.57 3.40 6.35
C TRP A 222 2.52 4.92 6.40
N GLY A 223 1.47 5.53 5.86
CA GLY A 223 1.24 6.97 5.93
C GLY A 223 1.16 7.48 7.37
N ALA A 224 0.48 6.73 8.26
CA ALA A 224 0.40 7.04 9.68
C ALA A 224 1.76 6.97 10.36
N LEU A 225 2.56 5.93 10.09
CA LEU A 225 3.91 5.77 10.64
C LEU A 225 4.85 6.90 10.21
N PHE A 226 4.92 7.21 8.91
CA PHE A 226 5.85 8.22 8.39
C PHE A 226 5.51 9.65 8.82
N ARG A 227 4.24 9.94 9.12
CA ARG A 227 3.82 11.26 9.61
C ARG A 227 3.80 11.39 11.13
N HIS A 228 4.02 10.29 11.85
CA HIS A 228 3.92 10.26 13.30
C HIS A 228 5.09 10.99 13.95
N GLU A 229 4.82 11.88 14.91
CA GLU A 229 5.84 12.78 15.46
C GLU A 229 7.03 12.05 16.09
N VAL A 230 6.78 10.98 16.85
CA VAL A 230 7.82 10.16 17.50
C VAL A 230 8.40 9.11 16.53
N LEU A 231 7.56 8.20 16.03
CA LEU A 231 8.00 7.09 15.17
C LEU A 231 8.73 7.54 13.89
N SER A 232 8.39 8.69 13.30
CA SER A 232 9.10 9.20 12.11
C SER A 232 10.58 9.54 12.34
N ARG A 233 11.01 9.63 13.60
CA ARG A 233 12.39 9.88 14.02
C ARG A 233 13.08 8.61 14.50
N ASP A 234 12.35 7.50 14.61
CA ASP A 234 12.89 6.24 15.08
C ASP A 234 13.86 5.64 14.04
N PRO A 235 15.09 5.24 14.44
CA PRO A 235 16.08 4.71 13.52
C PRO A 235 15.62 3.45 12.77
N VAL A 236 14.77 2.62 13.38
CA VAL A 236 14.29 1.38 12.75
C VAL A 236 13.30 1.70 11.63
N LEU A 237 12.42 2.69 11.83
CA LEU A 237 11.54 3.16 10.76
C LEU A 237 12.33 3.85 9.64
N LEU A 238 13.33 4.66 9.97
CA LEU A 238 14.18 5.30 8.95
C LEU A 238 14.94 4.26 8.12
N ALA A 239 15.47 3.22 8.75
CA ALA A 239 16.24 2.16 8.09
C ALA A 239 15.42 1.34 7.07
N ILE A 240 14.09 1.25 7.22
CA ILE A 240 13.24 0.48 6.30
C ILE A 240 12.77 1.29 5.07
N ILE A 241 12.89 2.62 5.09
CA ILE A 241 12.44 3.50 3.99
C ILE A 241 13.01 3.09 2.63
N PRO A 242 14.31 2.80 2.47
CA PRO A 242 14.85 2.39 1.17
C PRO A 242 14.17 1.13 0.60
N ASN A 243 13.84 0.16 1.47
CA ASN A 243 13.15 -1.06 1.05
C ASN A 243 11.67 -0.80 0.73
N TYR A 244 11.00 0.07 1.51
CA TYR A 244 9.65 0.53 1.21
C TYR A 244 9.57 1.27 -0.14
N LEU A 245 10.50 2.19 -0.41
CA LEU A 245 10.54 2.92 -1.68
C LEU A 245 10.80 1.97 -2.86
N ARG A 246 11.67 0.97 -2.69
CA ARG A 246 11.91 -0.06 -3.71
C ARG A 246 10.64 -0.85 -4.02
N ALA A 247 9.89 -1.24 -2.99
CA ALA A 247 8.58 -1.89 -3.16
C ALA A 247 7.58 -0.98 -3.90
N CYS A 248 7.57 0.32 -3.58
CA CYS A 248 6.71 1.29 -4.26
C CYS A 248 7.02 1.41 -5.75
N MET A 249 8.30 1.38 -6.15
CA MET A 249 8.67 1.40 -7.57
C MET A 249 8.02 0.25 -8.36
N THR A 250 7.98 -0.95 -7.78
CA THR A 250 7.28 -2.09 -8.39
C THR A 250 5.76 -1.92 -8.37
N ASN A 251 5.21 -1.44 -7.24
CA ASN A 251 3.76 -1.32 -7.03
C ASN A 251 3.10 -0.26 -7.90
N LEU A 252 3.86 0.77 -8.34
CA LEU A 252 3.36 1.82 -9.23
C LEU A 252 3.16 1.35 -10.67
N VAL A 253 3.75 0.21 -11.06
CA VAL A 253 3.59 -0.34 -12.41
C VAL A 253 2.24 -1.03 -12.52
N LYS A 254 1.42 -0.57 -13.48
CA LYS A 254 0.04 -1.05 -13.66
C LYS A 254 -0.01 -2.41 -14.35
N LEU A 255 0.26 -3.47 -13.60
CA LEU A 255 0.21 -4.87 -14.04
C LEU A 255 -0.80 -5.67 -13.21
N GLY A 256 -1.11 -6.89 -13.63
CA GLY A 256 -1.98 -7.78 -12.84
C GLY A 256 -3.46 -7.66 -13.16
N PHE A 257 -3.81 -7.33 -14.41
CA PHE A 257 -5.21 -7.30 -14.85
C PHE A 257 -5.86 -8.69 -14.74
N PRO A 258 -7.11 -8.80 -14.26
CA PRO A 258 -7.84 -10.07 -14.18
C PRO A 258 -7.89 -10.86 -15.49
N SER A 259 -8.04 -10.17 -16.62
CA SER A 259 -8.11 -10.80 -17.96
C SER A 259 -6.78 -11.38 -18.46
N LYS A 260 -5.67 -11.07 -17.79
CA LYS A 260 -4.30 -11.43 -18.21
C LYS A 260 -3.70 -12.52 -17.32
N THR A 261 -2.56 -13.03 -17.77
CA THR A 261 -1.70 -13.99 -17.06
C THR A 261 -0.23 -13.58 -17.14
N ASP A 262 0.03 -12.28 -17.22
CA ASP A 262 1.36 -11.74 -17.48
C ASP A 262 2.21 -11.61 -16.21
N CYS A 263 1.62 -11.61 -15.02
CA CYS A 263 2.35 -11.63 -13.76
C CYS A 263 1.59 -12.38 -12.65
N PRO A 264 2.27 -12.75 -11.54
CA PRO A 264 1.64 -13.45 -10.42
C PRO A 264 0.45 -12.69 -9.80
N SER A 265 0.44 -11.35 -9.90
CA SER A 265 -0.67 -10.53 -9.40
C SER A 265 -2.01 -10.82 -10.08
N CYS A 266 -2.00 -11.32 -11.33
CA CYS A 266 -3.23 -11.63 -12.07
C CYS A 266 -4.14 -12.64 -11.36
N GLU A 267 -3.56 -13.65 -10.70
CA GLU A 267 -4.34 -14.68 -10.00
C GLU A 267 -5.11 -14.10 -8.81
N TYR A 268 -4.45 -13.26 -8.02
CA TYR A 268 -5.08 -12.56 -6.90
C TYR A 268 -6.11 -11.54 -7.40
N SER A 269 -5.82 -10.82 -8.48
CA SER A 269 -6.77 -9.88 -9.07
C SER A 269 -8.04 -10.57 -9.59
N ARG A 270 -7.93 -11.76 -10.17
CA ARG A 270 -9.10 -12.57 -10.56
C ARG A 270 -9.95 -13.01 -9.38
N PHE A 271 -9.35 -13.15 -8.21
CA PHE A 271 -10.07 -13.46 -6.98
C PHE A 271 -10.76 -12.22 -6.38
N ASP A 272 -10.15 -11.04 -6.52
CA ASP A 272 -10.58 -9.81 -5.86
C ASP A 272 -11.51 -8.92 -6.68
N PHE A 273 -11.45 -9.02 -8.01
CA PHE A 273 -12.12 -8.12 -8.93
C PHE A 273 -12.89 -8.91 -10.01
N ASP A 274 -14.09 -8.43 -10.34
CA ASP A 274 -14.94 -9.05 -11.35
C ASP A 274 -14.47 -8.74 -12.78
N SER A 275 -13.82 -7.59 -12.98
CA SER A 275 -13.43 -7.09 -14.30
C SER A 275 -12.12 -6.29 -14.29
N ASP A 276 -11.56 -6.08 -15.49
CA ASP A 276 -10.41 -5.19 -15.71
C ASP A 276 -10.74 -3.73 -15.37
N GLU A 277 -11.99 -3.31 -15.57
CA GLU A 277 -12.48 -1.98 -15.22
C GLU A 277 -12.46 -1.75 -13.72
N ASP A 278 -12.93 -2.73 -12.92
CA ASP A 278 -12.91 -2.66 -11.45
C ASP A 278 -11.48 -2.60 -10.92
N PHE A 279 -10.61 -3.48 -11.45
CA PHE A 279 -9.19 -3.47 -11.14
C PHE A 279 -8.56 -2.11 -11.48
N ASN A 280 -8.86 -1.55 -12.65
CA ASN A 280 -8.32 -0.28 -13.12
C ASN A 280 -8.74 0.90 -12.21
N CYS A 281 -10.02 0.95 -11.81
CA CYS A 281 -10.54 1.94 -10.86
C CYS A 281 -9.88 1.82 -9.49
N PHE A 282 -9.76 0.59 -8.96
CA PHE A 282 -9.09 0.32 -7.69
C PHE A 282 -7.61 0.73 -7.74
N PHE A 283 -6.89 0.33 -8.78
CA PHE A 283 -5.47 0.64 -8.96
C PHE A 283 -5.22 2.14 -9.01
N ASN A 284 -6.05 2.91 -9.72
CA ASN A 284 -5.90 4.37 -9.80
C ASN A 284 -6.04 5.04 -8.42
N SER A 285 -7.00 4.57 -7.63
CA SER A 285 -7.23 5.06 -6.26
C SER A 285 -6.06 4.70 -5.35
N PHE A 286 -5.59 3.46 -5.43
CA PHE A 286 -4.38 2.98 -4.75
C PHE A 286 -3.16 3.82 -5.11
N ARG A 287 -2.90 4.06 -6.39
CA ARG A 287 -1.73 4.80 -6.86
C ARG A 287 -1.73 6.25 -6.38
N ALA A 288 -2.89 6.90 -6.35
CA ALA A 288 -3.02 8.25 -5.79
C ALA A 288 -2.63 8.25 -4.30
N GLN A 289 -3.18 7.32 -3.52
CA GLN A 289 -2.86 7.16 -2.11
C GLN A 289 -1.37 6.83 -1.87
N GLN A 290 -0.82 5.87 -2.61
CA GLN A 290 0.59 5.50 -2.52
C GLN A 290 1.50 6.69 -2.84
N GLY A 291 1.13 7.53 -3.81
CA GLY A 291 1.84 8.78 -4.09
C GLY A 291 1.94 9.70 -2.87
N ASP A 292 0.87 9.84 -2.09
CA ASP A 292 0.90 10.62 -0.84
C ASP A 292 1.82 10.01 0.21
N VAL A 293 1.84 8.69 0.33
CA VAL A 293 2.69 7.99 1.31
C VAL A 293 4.17 8.03 0.90
N ILE A 294 4.48 7.89 -0.39
CA ILE A 294 5.83 8.09 -0.94
C ILE A 294 6.33 9.50 -0.60
N ARG A 295 5.47 10.53 -0.77
CA ARG A 295 5.81 11.91 -0.38
C ARG A 295 6.15 12.00 1.10
N MET A 296 5.43 11.32 1.98
CA MET A 296 5.72 11.32 3.42
C MET A 296 7.07 10.63 3.72
N ALA A 297 7.32 9.46 3.14
CA ALA A 297 8.59 8.73 3.30
C ALA A 297 9.79 9.56 2.80
N CYS A 298 9.67 10.20 1.64
CA CYS A 298 10.74 11.01 1.06
C CYS A 298 10.96 12.35 1.77
N ARG A 299 10.07 12.77 2.68
CA ARG A 299 10.37 13.89 3.59
C ARG A 299 11.35 13.48 4.69
N LEU A 300 11.33 12.20 5.08
CA LEU A 300 12.21 11.64 6.09
C LEU A 300 13.57 11.27 5.50
N ASP A 301 13.59 10.73 4.28
CA ASP A 301 14.83 10.43 3.54
C ASP A 301 14.75 10.89 2.07
N PRO A 302 14.97 12.20 1.81
CA PRO A 302 14.86 12.77 0.48
C PRO A 302 16.00 12.35 -0.46
N HIS A 303 17.20 12.06 0.09
CA HIS A 303 18.37 11.72 -0.72
C HIS A 303 18.21 10.34 -1.37
N THR A 304 17.82 9.33 -0.59
CA THR A 304 17.59 7.99 -1.12
C THR A 304 16.48 7.98 -2.17
N GLY A 305 15.35 8.66 -1.89
CA GLY A 305 14.25 8.76 -2.85
C GLY A 305 14.70 9.39 -4.18
N PHE A 306 15.41 10.52 -4.12
CA PHE A 306 15.90 11.19 -5.32
C PHE A 306 16.91 10.34 -6.11
N GLN A 307 17.83 9.65 -5.42
CA GLN A 307 18.78 8.74 -6.07
C GLN A 307 18.05 7.61 -6.81
N MET A 308 17.11 6.93 -6.15
CA MET A 308 16.34 5.83 -6.75
C MET A 308 15.51 6.29 -7.95
N ALA A 309 14.91 7.48 -7.87
CA ALA A 309 14.17 8.06 -8.98
C ALA A 309 15.09 8.41 -10.17
N GLY A 310 16.27 8.96 -9.90
CA GLY A 310 17.28 9.26 -10.90
C GLY A 310 17.82 8.00 -11.59
N GLU A 311 18.15 6.97 -10.83
CA GLU A 311 18.59 5.67 -11.36
C GLU A 311 17.51 5.02 -12.23
N TRP A 312 16.25 5.07 -11.81
CA TRP A 312 15.14 4.51 -12.60
C TRP A 312 14.92 5.29 -13.89
N LEU A 313 15.00 6.62 -13.86
CA LEU A 313 14.92 7.47 -15.05
C LEU A 313 16.07 7.14 -16.03
N LYS A 314 17.31 7.08 -15.54
CA LYS A 314 18.48 6.69 -16.35
C LYS A 314 18.30 5.30 -16.98
N TYR A 315 17.79 4.35 -16.21
CA TYR A 315 17.47 3.01 -16.70
C TYR A 315 16.44 3.04 -17.83
N GLN A 316 15.30 3.73 -17.66
CA GLN A 316 14.26 3.82 -18.70
C GLN A 316 14.78 4.47 -19.99
N LEU A 317 15.63 5.50 -19.87
CA LEU A 317 16.24 6.18 -21.01
C LEU A 317 17.26 5.29 -21.76
N SER A 318 17.86 4.31 -21.08
CA SER A 318 18.83 3.39 -21.67
C SER A 318 18.21 2.20 -22.42
N LEU A 319 16.91 1.93 -22.21
CA LEU A 319 16.24 0.79 -22.82
C LEU A 319 16.05 1.00 -24.33
N PRO A 320 16.27 -0.03 -25.17
CA PRO A 320 16.02 0.06 -26.59
C PRO A 320 14.55 0.40 -26.87
N LEU A 321 14.31 1.48 -27.62
CA LEU A 321 13.00 1.79 -28.19
C LEU A 321 12.74 0.85 -29.37
N ASP A 322 12.37 -0.41 -29.11
CA ASP A 322 12.03 -1.35 -30.17
C ASP A 322 10.68 -0.98 -30.81
N THR A 323 10.70 0.00 -31.70
CA THR A 323 9.64 0.27 -32.67
C THR A 323 9.81 -0.66 -33.87
N ARG A 324 9.59 -1.97 -33.70
CA ARG A 324 9.37 -2.85 -34.85
C ARG A 324 7.89 -3.23 -34.91
N THR A 325 7.26 -2.60 -35.89
CA THR A 325 5.91 -2.84 -36.41
C THR A 325 5.37 -4.24 -36.15
N ALA A 326 4.16 -4.26 -35.58
CA ALA A 326 3.29 -5.41 -35.48
C ALA A 326 3.08 -6.05 -36.86
N ASN A 327 3.91 -7.03 -37.21
CA ASN A 327 3.71 -7.97 -38.31
C ASN A 327 4.52 -9.25 -38.01
N SER A 328 4.13 -9.95 -36.95
CA SER A 328 4.43 -11.38 -36.84
C SER A 328 3.29 -12.05 -36.09
N LYS A 329 2.36 -12.65 -36.86
CA LYS A 329 1.46 -13.69 -36.38
C LYS A 329 2.31 -14.87 -35.91
N THR A 330 2.71 -14.87 -34.66
CA THR A 330 3.17 -16.09 -33.98
C THR A 330 2.60 -16.03 -32.57
N ASN A 331 1.60 -16.89 -32.34
CA ASN A 331 1.16 -17.26 -31.01
C ASN A 331 2.38 -17.79 -30.23
N GLU A 332 2.37 -17.52 -28.93
CA GLU A 332 3.37 -17.92 -27.93
C GLU A 332 4.61 -17.02 -27.85
N ARG A 333 4.50 -15.95 -27.06
CA ARG A 333 5.63 -15.48 -26.25
C ARG A 333 5.18 -15.21 -24.82
N PRO A 334 5.74 -15.90 -23.80
CA PRO A 334 5.63 -15.46 -22.42
C PRO A 334 6.39 -14.14 -22.27
N TYR A 335 5.78 -13.21 -21.55
CA TYR A 335 6.33 -11.96 -21.00
C TYR A 335 7.62 -11.43 -21.66
N SER A 336 7.48 -10.42 -22.52
CA SER A 336 8.59 -9.55 -22.87
C SER A 336 8.34 -8.18 -22.23
N ILE A 337 9.24 -7.75 -21.35
CA ILE A 337 9.29 -6.37 -20.82
C ILE A 337 9.25 -5.35 -21.97
N PHE A 338 9.64 -5.78 -23.18
CA PHE A 338 9.64 -5.00 -24.41
C PHE A 338 8.29 -4.95 -25.16
N SER A 339 7.19 -5.43 -24.58
CA SER A 339 5.86 -5.18 -25.15
C SER A 339 5.54 -3.67 -25.12
N PRO A 340 5.05 -3.04 -26.21
CA PRO A 340 4.76 -1.60 -26.25
C PRO A 340 3.83 -1.13 -25.12
N SER A 341 2.87 -1.97 -24.70
CA SER A 341 1.96 -1.67 -23.60
C SER A 341 2.64 -1.73 -22.23
N CYS A 342 3.61 -2.64 -22.04
CA CYS A 342 4.37 -2.79 -20.81
C CYS A 342 5.41 -1.66 -20.65
N ILE A 343 6.10 -1.31 -21.74
CA ILE A 343 7.03 -0.18 -21.78
C ILE A 343 6.32 1.11 -21.34
N GLY A 344 5.15 1.42 -21.92
CA GLY A 344 4.38 2.61 -21.53
C GLY A 344 3.99 2.64 -20.04
N MET A 345 3.65 1.49 -19.45
CA MET A 345 3.30 1.38 -18.03
C MET A 345 4.50 1.65 -17.11
N HIS A 346 5.70 1.19 -17.48
CA HIS A 346 6.92 1.47 -16.74
C HIS A 346 7.32 2.96 -16.81
N TRP A 347 7.18 3.59 -17.98
CA TRP A 347 7.41 5.01 -18.14
C TRP A 347 6.46 5.86 -17.27
N ASP A 348 5.17 5.53 -17.28
CA ASP A 348 4.16 6.22 -16.49
C ASP A 348 4.40 6.06 -14.97
N ALA A 349 4.75 4.85 -14.52
CA ALA A 349 5.10 4.58 -13.13
C ALA A 349 6.34 5.35 -12.67
N MET A 350 7.42 5.30 -13.45
CA MET A 350 8.67 6.02 -13.17
C MET A 350 8.45 7.53 -13.10
N THR A 351 7.70 8.07 -14.06
CA THR A 351 7.38 9.50 -14.12
C THR A 351 6.60 9.95 -12.89
N PHE A 352 5.61 9.16 -12.47
CA PHE A 352 4.83 9.46 -11.26
C PHE A 352 5.67 9.37 -9.98
N PHE A 353 6.60 8.41 -9.92
CA PHE A 353 7.54 8.28 -8.81
C PHE A 353 8.46 9.50 -8.72
N LEU A 354 9.08 9.91 -9.83
CA LEU A 354 9.94 11.09 -9.89
C LEU A 354 9.18 12.36 -9.49
N GLU A 355 7.98 12.59 -10.04
CA GLU A 355 7.17 13.75 -9.69
C GLU A 355 6.79 13.77 -8.20
N SER A 356 6.47 12.60 -7.65
CA SER A 356 6.15 12.44 -6.23
C SER A 356 7.32 12.73 -5.29
N ILE A 357 8.56 12.72 -5.79
CA ILE A 357 9.77 12.95 -4.99
C ILE A 357 10.30 14.36 -5.17
N VAL A 358 10.46 14.79 -6.43
CA VAL A 358 11.08 16.08 -6.74
C VAL A 358 10.22 17.24 -6.22
N SER A 359 8.90 17.18 -6.39
CA SER A 359 8.02 18.27 -5.95
C SER A 359 8.08 18.56 -4.43
N PRO A 360 7.98 17.55 -3.53
CA PRO A 360 8.21 17.77 -2.09
C PRO A 360 9.64 18.14 -1.73
N MET A 361 10.65 17.58 -2.41
CA MET A 361 12.06 17.80 -2.08
C MET A 361 12.40 19.30 -2.10
N PHE A 362 11.93 20.05 -3.10
CA PHE A 362 12.11 21.50 -3.19
C PHE A 362 11.33 22.31 -2.13
N ARG A 363 10.39 21.67 -1.41
CA ARG A 363 9.64 22.30 -0.32
C ARG A 363 10.21 21.98 1.06
N THR A 364 10.92 20.85 1.21
CA THR A 364 11.38 20.36 2.52
C THR A 364 12.88 20.41 2.72
N LEU A 365 13.69 20.33 1.66
CA LEU A 365 15.13 20.50 1.78
C LEU A 365 15.52 21.97 1.82
N ASP A 366 16.51 22.28 2.65
CA ASP A 366 17.24 23.53 2.59
C ASP A 366 17.86 23.69 1.20
N LYS A 367 17.88 24.92 0.67
CA LYS A 367 18.39 25.22 -0.69
C LYS A 367 19.81 24.68 -0.93
N GLU A 368 20.64 24.67 0.10
CA GLU A 368 22.04 24.21 0.05
C GLU A 368 22.16 22.68 -0.07
N LYS A 369 21.15 21.93 0.37
CA LYS A 369 21.14 20.45 0.35
C LYS A 369 20.53 19.87 -0.93
N ILE A 370 20.01 20.72 -1.81
CA ILE A 370 19.41 20.28 -3.07
C ILE A 370 20.51 19.75 -3.99
N PRO A 371 20.38 18.53 -4.55
CA PRO A 371 21.39 17.92 -5.41
C PRO A 371 21.36 18.52 -6.83
N VAL A 372 21.71 19.80 -6.95
CA VAL A 372 21.58 20.59 -8.20
C VAL A 372 22.30 19.92 -9.37
N SER A 373 23.55 19.50 -9.20
CA SER A 373 24.32 18.90 -10.29
C SER A 373 23.68 17.62 -10.84
N GLN A 374 23.17 16.76 -9.95
CA GLN A 374 22.50 15.52 -10.34
C GLN A 374 21.13 15.81 -10.99
N GLY A 375 20.38 16.78 -10.46
CA GLY A 375 19.11 17.20 -11.05
C GLY A 375 19.26 17.76 -12.46
N ILE A 376 20.31 18.54 -12.70
CA ILE A 376 20.64 19.07 -14.03
C ILE A 376 21.10 17.96 -14.97
N GLU A 377 21.93 17.01 -14.50
CA GLU A 377 22.32 15.83 -15.29
C GLU A 377 21.07 15.07 -15.78
N LEU A 378 20.12 14.79 -14.87
CA LEU A 378 18.86 14.12 -15.23
C LEU A 378 18.04 14.96 -16.23
N LEU A 379 17.97 16.29 -16.04
CA LEU A 379 17.26 17.18 -16.95
C LEU A 379 17.86 17.12 -18.37
N GLN A 380 19.18 17.19 -18.50
CA GLN A 380 19.87 17.11 -19.78
C GLN A 380 19.60 15.78 -20.49
N LEU A 381 19.64 14.66 -19.76
CA LEU A 381 19.33 13.34 -20.32
C LEU A 381 17.90 13.27 -20.88
N VAL A 382 16.93 13.84 -20.17
CA VAL A 382 15.53 13.90 -20.62
C VAL A 382 15.34 14.83 -21.82
N LEU A 383 16.03 15.98 -21.85
CA LEU A 383 15.98 16.91 -22.97
C LEU A 383 16.57 16.29 -24.24
N GLY A 384 17.69 15.57 -24.11
CA GLY A 384 18.37 14.89 -25.21
C GLY A 384 17.68 13.63 -25.74
N PHE A 385 16.67 13.10 -25.04
CA PHE A 385 16.00 11.86 -25.44
C PHE A 385 14.92 12.07 -26.50
N GLU A 386 15.04 11.43 -27.66
CA GLU A 386 14.07 11.52 -28.76
C GLU A 386 13.20 10.27 -28.86
N THR A 387 11.90 10.46 -29.14
CA THR A 387 10.96 9.37 -29.36
C THR A 387 9.87 9.78 -30.34
N LYS A 388 9.37 8.80 -31.10
CA LYS A 388 8.20 8.94 -31.97
C LYS A 388 6.91 8.45 -31.33
N ASP A 389 6.99 7.86 -30.14
CA ASP A 389 5.81 7.40 -29.40
C ASP A 389 5.20 8.56 -28.60
N PRO A 390 3.94 8.97 -28.88
CA PRO A 390 3.29 10.05 -28.15
C PRO A 390 3.11 9.78 -26.65
N LEU A 391 2.93 8.53 -26.22
CA LEU A 391 2.74 8.21 -24.80
C LEU A 391 4.06 8.39 -24.02
N ILE A 392 5.17 7.92 -24.60
CA ILE A 392 6.51 8.11 -24.02
C ILE A 392 6.87 9.60 -24.03
N LEU A 393 6.59 10.32 -25.12
CA LEU A 393 6.83 11.76 -25.19
C LEU A 393 6.04 12.52 -24.11
N SER A 394 4.79 12.12 -23.83
CA SER A 394 4.03 12.70 -22.71
C SER A 394 4.72 12.48 -21.36
N CYS A 395 5.31 11.30 -21.13
CA CYS A 395 6.08 11.02 -19.91
C CYS A 395 7.35 11.89 -19.84
N ILE A 396 8.07 12.03 -20.95
CA ILE A 396 9.24 12.93 -21.06
C ILE A 396 8.85 14.37 -20.69
N LEU A 397 7.74 14.89 -21.21
CA LEU A 397 7.27 16.24 -20.87
C LEU A 397 6.92 16.41 -19.38
N SER A 398 6.33 15.39 -18.76
CA SER A 398 6.11 15.37 -17.30
C SER A 398 7.44 15.39 -16.55
N ASN A 399 8.43 14.60 -16.97
CA ASN A 399 9.76 14.57 -16.34
C ASN A 399 10.50 15.91 -16.50
N VAL A 400 10.42 16.55 -17.68
CA VAL A 400 10.92 17.93 -17.88
C VAL A 400 10.25 18.89 -16.91
N SER A 401 8.93 18.81 -16.78
CA SER A 401 8.16 19.69 -15.88
C SER A 401 8.50 19.43 -14.40
N ALA A 402 8.76 18.19 -14.01
CA ALA A 402 9.14 17.79 -12.67
C ALA A 402 10.56 18.26 -12.31
N LEU A 403 11.50 18.16 -13.25
CA LEU A 403 12.90 18.58 -13.09
C LEU A 403 13.13 20.08 -13.35
N PHE A 404 12.14 20.80 -13.89
CA PHE A 404 12.23 22.23 -14.15
C PHE A 404 12.69 23.10 -12.97
N PRO A 405 12.32 22.83 -11.69
CA PRO A 405 12.80 23.63 -10.57
C PRO A 405 14.34 23.75 -10.48
N PHE A 406 15.09 22.76 -10.99
CA PHE A 406 16.56 22.83 -11.06
C PHE A 406 17.08 23.95 -11.98
N VAL A 407 16.31 24.37 -12.99
CA VAL A 407 16.66 25.48 -13.90
C VAL A 407 16.75 26.81 -13.14
N THR A 408 16.09 26.96 -11.99
CA THR A 408 16.24 28.14 -11.14
C THR A 408 17.67 28.31 -10.59
N TYR A 409 18.44 27.22 -10.51
CA TYR A 409 19.84 27.21 -10.08
C TYR A 409 20.82 27.29 -11.25
N ARG A 410 20.42 26.82 -12.44
CA ARG A 410 21.21 26.84 -13.68
C ARG A 410 20.35 27.35 -14.86
N PRO A 411 20.09 28.67 -14.96
CA PRO A 411 19.18 29.23 -15.96
C PRO A 411 19.65 29.04 -17.41
N GLU A 412 20.91 28.70 -17.65
CA GLU A 412 21.46 28.44 -18.98
C GLU A 412 20.77 27.29 -19.73
N TYR A 413 20.08 26.38 -19.04
CA TYR A 413 19.34 25.27 -19.64
C TYR A 413 17.92 25.62 -20.09
N LEU A 414 17.44 26.83 -19.77
CA LEU A 414 16.09 27.28 -20.14
C LEU A 414 15.82 27.23 -21.66
N PRO A 415 16.75 27.64 -22.56
CA PRO A 415 16.54 27.54 -24.00
C PRO A 415 16.26 26.11 -24.47
N GLU A 416 17.01 25.12 -23.98
CA GLU A 416 16.82 23.71 -24.35
C GLU A 416 15.45 23.19 -23.91
N VAL A 417 15.00 23.59 -22.71
CA VAL A 417 13.64 23.28 -22.23
C VAL A 417 12.58 23.88 -23.15
N ILE A 418 12.72 25.16 -23.52
CA ILE A 418 11.79 25.84 -24.44
C ILE A 418 11.75 25.10 -25.78
N VAL A 419 12.91 24.80 -26.37
CA VAL A 419 12.99 24.07 -27.65
C VAL A 419 12.26 22.73 -27.57
N LYS A 420 12.47 21.95 -26.50
CA LYS A 420 11.80 20.66 -26.30
C LYS A 420 10.28 20.78 -26.21
N LEU A 421 9.79 21.76 -25.44
CA LEU A 421 8.35 22.00 -25.27
C LEU A 421 7.70 22.43 -26.60
N PHE A 422 8.29 23.41 -27.30
CA PHE A 422 7.74 23.90 -28.57
C PHE A 422 7.78 22.85 -29.69
N ALA A 423 8.86 22.07 -29.79
CA ALA A 423 8.93 20.94 -30.72
C ALA A 423 7.79 19.93 -30.47
N SER A 424 7.39 19.76 -29.21
CA SER A 424 6.30 18.88 -28.80
C SER A 424 4.90 19.48 -29.08
N VAL A 425 4.77 20.81 -29.14
CA VAL A 425 3.53 21.50 -29.58
C VAL A 425 3.25 21.23 -31.06
N THR A 426 4.31 21.16 -31.88
CA THR A 426 4.25 20.81 -33.30
C THR A 426 4.29 19.30 -33.57
N PHE A 427 4.30 18.46 -32.54
CA PHE A 427 4.50 17.02 -32.68
C PHE A 427 3.52 16.38 -33.68
N GLU A 428 4.09 15.58 -34.58
CA GLU A 428 3.38 14.86 -35.64
C GLU A 428 4.11 13.54 -35.90
N VAL A 429 3.35 12.46 -36.13
CA VAL A 429 3.91 11.16 -36.49
C VAL A 429 3.93 11.11 -38.03
N VAL A 430 5.04 10.66 -38.61
CA VAL A 430 5.50 10.79 -40.02
C VAL A 430 4.51 10.32 -41.12
N GLU A 431 3.27 9.93 -40.80
CA GLU A 431 2.22 9.80 -41.81
C GLU A 431 1.56 11.15 -42.09
N GLU A 432 2.26 12.00 -42.84
CA GLU A 432 1.68 13.18 -43.45
C GLU A 432 0.48 12.78 -44.34
N SER A 433 -0.64 13.47 -44.13
CA SER A 433 -1.79 13.64 -45.05
C SER A 433 -2.85 12.54 -45.21
N LYS A 434 -2.72 11.31 -44.69
CA LYS A 434 -3.72 10.24 -44.98
C LYS A 434 -4.73 9.91 -43.87
N ALA A 435 -4.43 10.21 -42.60
CA ALA A 435 -5.30 9.86 -41.48
C ALA A 435 -5.43 11.02 -40.46
N PRO A 436 -6.59 11.16 -39.79
CA PRO A 436 -6.75 12.16 -38.73
C PRO A 436 -5.82 11.86 -37.54
N ARG A 437 -5.27 12.91 -36.92
CA ARG A 437 -4.40 12.78 -35.73
C ARG A 437 -5.08 11.97 -34.63
N THR A 438 -4.36 11.00 -34.08
CA THR A 438 -4.82 10.17 -32.96
C THR A 438 -5.05 10.99 -31.69
N ARG A 439 -5.86 10.45 -30.77
CA ARG A 439 -6.09 11.07 -29.45
C ARG A 439 -4.78 11.28 -28.67
N ALA A 440 -3.84 10.32 -28.77
CA ALA A 440 -2.55 10.41 -28.09
C ALA A 440 -1.72 11.60 -28.59
N VAL A 441 -1.62 11.81 -29.90
CA VAL A 441 -0.92 12.98 -30.49
C VAL A 441 -1.55 14.29 -30.03
N LYS A 442 -2.89 14.39 -30.07
CA LYS A 442 -3.61 15.58 -29.57
C LYS A 442 -3.34 15.83 -28.08
N ASN A 443 -3.26 14.78 -27.26
CA ASN A 443 -2.98 14.88 -25.84
C ASN A 443 -1.54 15.39 -25.57
N VAL A 444 -0.53 14.91 -26.30
CA VAL A 444 0.86 15.39 -26.16
C VAL A 444 0.97 16.87 -26.47
N ARG A 445 0.39 17.32 -27.60
CA ARG A 445 0.43 18.73 -27.99
C ARG A 445 -0.24 19.60 -26.94
N ARG A 446 -1.39 19.16 -26.41
CA ARG A 446 -2.06 19.85 -25.29
C ARG A 446 -1.21 19.85 -24.02
N HIS A 447 -0.56 18.75 -23.71
CA HIS A 447 0.33 18.63 -22.56
C HIS A 447 1.49 19.61 -22.68
N ALA A 448 2.18 19.66 -23.83
CA ALA A 448 3.24 20.63 -24.09
C ALA A 448 2.78 22.08 -23.90
N CYS A 449 1.62 22.45 -24.45
CA CYS A 449 1.02 23.78 -24.21
C CYS A 449 0.76 24.03 -22.72
N SER A 450 0.23 23.04 -21.99
CA SER A 450 -0.04 23.15 -20.56
C SER A 450 1.26 23.31 -19.75
N SER A 451 2.33 22.62 -20.12
CA SER A 451 3.65 22.74 -19.49
C SER A 451 4.26 24.12 -19.72
N ILE A 452 4.12 24.69 -20.93
CA ILE A 452 4.53 26.06 -21.22
C ILE A 452 3.77 27.05 -20.34
N ILE A 453 2.43 26.92 -20.26
CA ILE A 453 1.61 27.80 -19.41
C ILE A 453 2.03 27.68 -17.94
N LYS A 454 2.22 26.46 -17.43
CA LYS A 454 2.67 26.19 -16.06
C LYS A 454 4.04 26.81 -15.79
N MET A 455 4.99 26.65 -16.69
CA MET A 455 6.32 27.24 -16.61
C MET A 455 6.25 28.78 -16.54
N CYS A 456 5.51 29.41 -17.44
CA CYS A 456 5.34 30.88 -17.46
C CYS A 456 4.64 31.41 -16.21
N ARG A 457 3.67 30.66 -15.67
CA ARG A 457 2.92 31.02 -14.46
C ARG A 457 3.74 30.86 -13.19
N ASP A 458 4.43 29.73 -13.04
CA ASP A 458 5.12 29.36 -11.80
C ASP A 458 6.54 29.98 -11.73
N TYR A 459 7.14 30.34 -12.87
CA TYR A 459 8.50 30.91 -12.95
C TYR A 459 8.60 32.11 -13.91
N PRO A 460 7.78 33.16 -13.73
CA PRO A 460 7.76 34.32 -14.63
C PRO A 460 9.11 35.02 -14.74
N GLN A 461 9.88 35.06 -13.64
CA GLN A 461 11.20 35.70 -13.58
C GLN A 461 12.24 35.05 -14.51
N LEU A 462 12.14 33.74 -14.76
CA LEU A 462 13.05 33.04 -15.67
C LEU A 462 12.68 33.31 -17.12
N VAL A 463 11.37 33.36 -17.40
CA VAL A 463 10.83 33.53 -18.75
C VAL A 463 10.97 34.96 -19.26
N LEU A 464 10.82 35.97 -18.40
CA LEU A 464 10.89 37.40 -18.76
C LEU A 464 12.23 37.82 -19.36
N VAL A 465 13.32 37.15 -18.97
CA VAL A 465 14.68 37.45 -19.46
C VAL A 465 14.89 36.91 -20.89
N PHE A 466 14.06 35.96 -21.33
CA PHE A 466 14.19 35.30 -22.63
C PHE A 466 13.13 35.77 -23.64
N ASN A 467 13.51 36.73 -24.49
CA ASN A 467 12.74 37.14 -25.67
C ASN A 467 12.45 35.99 -26.67
N CYS A 468 13.14 34.84 -26.52
CA CYS A 468 12.99 33.67 -27.38
C CYS A 468 11.57 33.10 -27.39
N ILE A 469 10.83 33.13 -26.28
CA ILE A 469 9.46 32.60 -26.23
C ILE A 469 8.51 33.42 -27.14
N LEU A 470 8.65 34.75 -27.12
CA LEU A 470 7.90 35.65 -28.01
C LEU A 470 8.23 35.40 -29.48
N PHE A 471 9.50 35.15 -29.80
CA PHE A 471 9.93 34.84 -31.17
C PHE A 471 9.38 33.49 -31.65
N SER A 472 9.51 32.42 -30.85
CA SER A 472 8.98 31.09 -31.18
C SER A 472 7.45 31.07 -31.29
N LEU A 473 6.73 31.79 -30.42
CA LEU A 473 5.27 31.95 -30.53
C LEU A 473 4.89 32.70 -31.81
N LYS A 474 5.57 33.80 -32.11
CA LYS A 474 5.29 34.60 -33.32
C LYS A 474 5.51 33.77 -34.59
N GLN A 475 6.60 33.00 -34.64
CA GLN A 475 6.89 32.13 -35.77
C GLN A 475 5.87 31.00 -35.90
N PHE A 476 5.45 30.40 -34.78
CA PHE A 476 4.42 29.34 -34.75
C PHE A 476 3.04 29.81 -35.22
N PHE A 477 2.62 31.04 -34.92
CA PHE A 477 1.33 31.56 -35.41
C PHE A 477 1.40 32.05 -36.87
N LEU A 478 2.61 32.18 -37.45
CA LEU A 478 2.82 32.61 -38.84
C LEU A 478 2.93 31.43 -39.83
N THR A 479 3.23 30.23 -39.33
CA THR A 479 3.20 28.95 -40.07
C THR A 479 1.89 28.22 -39.82
#